data_AF-A0A1H8K280-F1
#
_entry.id   AF-A0A1H8K280-F1
#
_cell.length_a   1.000
_cell.length_b   1.000
_cell.length_c   1.000
_cell.angle_alpha   90.00
_cell.angle_beta   90.00
_cell.angle_gamma   90.00
#
_symmetry.space_group_name_H-M   'P 1'
#
loop_
_entity.id
_entity.type
_entity.pdbx_description
1 polymer ?
#
loop_
_entity_poly.entity_id
_entity_poly.type
_entity_poly.pdbx_seq_one_letter_code
_entity_poly.pdbx_strand_id
1 'polypeptide(L)'
;MPVLRSAPPAKVVVGTGHGGCRHRPRWLSLIIRPIARLIPLRDFDRLRLNRGQTAIILLVPATLAPLCALLPLPDVLPVLVADYLMLHLLAFGVLQLALLRVWRMTVGPMTWVAFGVLLAACAVFGFALDRYAANFWPTAGRAGIIAAMLIGALPFMVADAILTTGQSARWRLCARTSFLVSLGIAVAFDFERLFFLLLIAPVMILFYIVFGTMGRVTALRAGPIASGLALGVVLAWALGVSFPMFQT
;
A
#
# COMPACT_ATOMS: atom_id res chain seq x y z
N MET A 1 30.04 -52.69 18.38
CA MET A 1 29.82 -51.68 17.32
C MET A 1 28.58 -52.06 16.52
N PRO A 2 27.42 -51.41 16.71
CA PRO A 2 26.24 -51.62 15.88
C PRO A 2 26.13 -50.54 14.79
N VAL A 3 25.98 -50.99 13.54
CA VAL A 3 25.82 -50.18 12.34
C VAL A 3 24.38 -49.67 12.27
N LEU A 4 24.19 -48.35 12.40
CA LEU A 4 22.90 -47.68 12.21
C LEU A 4 22.55 -47.63 10.72
N ARG A 5 21.43 -48.27 10.34
CA ARG A 5 20.83 -48.18 8.99
C ARG A 5 20.35 -46.75 8.74
N SER A 6 20.87 -46.13 7.69
CA SER A 6 20.38 -44.88 7.12
C SER A 6 19.01 -45.08 6.47
N ALA A 7 17.98 -44.36 6.96
CA ALA A 7 16.70 -44.24 6.29
C ALA A 7 16.81 -43.34 5.05
N PRO A 8 16.11 -43.62 3.94
CA PRO A 8 16.13 -42.76 2.75
C PRO A 8 15.34 -41.45 2.99
N PRO A 9 15.72 -40.34 2.34
CA PRO A 9 15.02 -39.07 2.48
C PRO A 9 13.60 -39.16 1.91
N ALA A 10 12.62 -38.81 2.73
CA ALA A 10 11.22 -38.70 2.35
C ALA A 10 11.09 -37.71 1.18
N LYS A 11 10.59 -38.21 0.04
CA LYS A 11 10.15 -37.36 -1.07
C LYS A 11 9.01 -36.48 -0.57
N VAL A 12 9.26 -35.18 -0.48
CA VAL A 12 8.20 -34.18 -0.31
C VAL A 12 7.36 -34.20 -1.57
N VAL A 13 6.24 -34.92 -1.51
CA VAL A 13 5.19 -34.87 -2.51
C VAL A 13 4.66 -33.45 -2.51
N VAL A 14 4.93 -32.70 -3.58
CA VAL A 14 4.33 -31.39 -3.86
C VAL A 14 2.85 -31.63 -4.08
N GLY A 15 2.09 -31.61 -2.99
CA GLY A 15 0.64 -31.63 -3.02
C GLY A 15 0.14 -30.40 -3.76
N THR A 16 -0.51 -30.61 -4.90
CA THR A 16 -1.33 -29.63 -5.59
C THR A 16 -2.48 -29.20 -4.67
N GLY A 17 -2.20 -28.25 -3.78
CA GLY A 17 -3.17 -27.67 -2.87
C GLY A 17 -4.19 -26.81 -3.61
N HIS A 18 -5.24 -27.44 -4.13
CA HIS A 18 -6.53 -26.79 -4.33
C HIS A 18 -7.14 -26.47 -2.97
N GLY A 19 -6.65 -25.39 -2.34
CA GLY A 19 -7.08 -24.94 -1.03
C GLY A 19 -7.70 -23.55 -1.05
N GLY A 20 -9.03 -23.51 -1.05
CA GLY A 20 -9.78 -22.40 -0.43
C GLY A 20 -9.93 -21.11 -1.24
N CYS A 21 -10.55 -21.17 -2.42
CA CYS A 21 -11.08 -19.98 -3.07
C CYS A 21 -12.41 -19.55 -2.41
N ARG A 22 -12.32 -18.96 -1.20
CA ARG A 22 -13.46 -18.34 -0.52
C ARG A 22 -13.89 -17.10 -1.30
N HIS A 23 -15.10 -17.18 -1.87
CA HIS A 23 -15.90 -16.13 -2.52
C HIS A 23 -15.19 -14.78 -2.73
N ARG A 24 -14.51 -14.64 -3.87
CA ARG A 24 -14.15 -13.32 -4.40
C ARG A 24 -15.13 -12.96 -5.52
N PRO A 25 -15.57 -11.70 -5.62
CA PRO A 25 -16.46 -11.27 -6.70
C PRO A 25 -15.82 -11.62 -8.05
N ARG A 26 -16.56 -12.39 -8.87
CA ARG A 26 -16.08 -13.00 -10.13
C ARG A 26 -15.49 -11.96 -11.10
N TRP A 27 -16.01 -10.73 -11.12
CA TRP A 27 -15.53 -9.67 -12.01
C TRP A 27 -14.09 -9.22 -11.72
N LEU A 28 -13.71 -9.11 -10.44
CA LEU A 28 -12.36 -8.74 -10.03
C LEU A 28 -11.33 -9.82 -10.39
N SER A 29 -11.77 -11.07 -10.50
CA SER A 29 -10.89 -12.19 -10.83
C SER A 29 -10.53 -12.28 -12.32
N LEU A 30 -11.32 -11.69 -13.22
CA LEU A 30 -11.06 -11.73 -14.66
C LEU A 30 -9.91 -10.82 -15.07
N ILE A 31 -9.84 -9.60 -14.52
CA ILE A 31 -8.76 -8.64 -14.80
C ILE A 31 -7.46 -9.08 -14.11
N ILE A 32 -7.55 -9.61 -12.89
CA ILE A 32 -6.38 -9.96 -12.07
C ILE A 32 -5.73 -11.28 -12.51
N ARG A 33 -6.48 -12.23 -13.09
CA ARG A 33 -5.96 -13.53 -13.51
C ARG A 33 -4.81 -13.48 -14.53
N PRO A 34 -4.90 -12.73 -15.65
CA PRO A 34 -3.79 -12.67 -16.62
C PRO A 34 -2.55 -12.02 -16.02
N ILE A 35 -2.72 -10.92 -15.26
CA ILE A 35 -1.63 -10.22 -14.55
C ILE A 35 -0.92 -11.18 -13.60
N ALA A 36 -1.69 -11.96 -12.84
CA ALA A 36 -1.12 -12.92 -11.90
C ALA A 36 -0.21 -13.92 -12.61
N ARG A 37 -0.59 -14.44 -13.79
CA ARG A 37 0.19 -15.42 -14.55
C ARG A 37 1.55 -14.91 -15.02
N LEU A 38 1.68 -13.60 -15.25
CA LEU A 38 2.94 -12.97 -15.68
C LEU A 38 3.92 -12.75 -14.52
N ILE A 39 3.46 -12.86 -13.27
CA ILE A 39 4.28 -12.61 -12.09
C ILE A 39 4.92 -13.93 -11.63
N PRO A 40 6.27 -13.99 -11.50
CA PRO A 40 6.96 -15.17 -10.99
C PRO A 40 6.47 -15.56 -9.60
N LEU A 41 6.24 -16.85 -9.37
CA LEU A 41 6.06 -17.36 -8.01
C LEU A 41 7.44 -17.43 -7.34
N ARG A 42 7.56 -16.74 -6.20
CA ARG A 42 8.72 -16.86 -5.31
C ARG A 42 8.26 -17.28 -3.93
N ASP A 43 8.95 -18.27 -3.37
CA ASP A 43 8.84 -18.62 -1.97
C ASP A 43 9.64 -17.63 -1.13
N PHE A 44 9.03 -17.18 -0.04
CA PHE A 44 9.67 -16.34 0.96
C PHE A 44 9.01 -16.58 2.31
N ASP A 45 9.82 -16.50 3.37
CA ASP A 45 9.36 -16.75 4.73
C ASP A 45 8.39 -15.66 5.20
N ARG A 46 7.25 -16.12 5.67
CA ARG A 46 6.15 -15.28 6.16
C ARG A 46 6.19 -15.24 7.67
N LEU A 47 7.04 -14.36 8.22
CA LEU A 47 6.98 -14.07 9.65
C LEU A 47 5.62 -13.42 9.97
N ARG A 48 4.87 -14.06 10.86
CA ARG A 48 3.56 -13.59 11.29
C ARG A 48 3.72 -12.79 12.58
N LEU A 49 3.29 -11.54 12.56
CA LEU A 49 3.20 -10.73 13.77
C LEU A 49 2.14 -11.28 14.72
N ASN A 50 2.42 -11.18 16.02
CA ASN A 50 1.40 -11.39 17.04
C ASN A 50 0.33 -10.28 16.95
N ARG A 51 -0.87 -10.53 17.48
CA ARG A 51 -1.96 -9.56 17.55
C ARG A 51 -1.55 -8.28 18.29
N GLY A 52 -0.79 -8.40 19.38
CA GLY A 52 -0.29 -7.25 20.14
C GLY A 52 0.67 -6.38 19.31
N GLN A 53 1.64 -7.00 18.64
CA GLN A 53 2.56 -6.29 17.73
C GLN A 53 1.80 -5.60 16.58
N THR A 54 0.83 -6.30 15.99
CA THR A 54 -0.01 -5.74 14.94
C THR A 54 -0.80 -4.53 15.47
N ALA A 55 -1.39 -4.63 16.66
CA ALA A 55 -2.08 -3.50 17.29
C ALA A 55 -1.14 -2.30 17.52
N ILE A 56 0.10 -2.53 17.98
CA ILE A 56 1.09 -1.46 18.17
C ILE A 56 1.45 -0.79 16.83
N ILE A 57 1.71 -1.55 15.75
CA ILE A 57 1.96 -0.98 14.42
C ILE A 57 0.77 -0.19 13.87
N LEU A 58 -0.46 -0.52 14.29
CA LEU A 58 -1.64 0.23 13.86
C LEU A 58 -1.92 1.46 14.73
N LEU A 59 -1.70 1.36 16.04
CA LEU A 59 -2.06 2.42 16.98
C LEU A 59 -1.00 3.50 17.07
N VAL A 60 0.29 3.12 17.15
CA VAL A 60 1.38 4.09 17.33
C VAL A 60 1.47 5.10 16.18
N PRO A 61 1.47 4.67 14.90
CA PRO A 61 1.43 5.64 13.79
C PRO A 61 0.10 6.39 13.73
N ALA A 62 -1.02 5.76 14.07
CA ALA A 62 -2.32 6.42 14.03
C ALA A 62 -2.46 7.58 15.03
N THR A 63 -1.75 7.51 16.16
CA THR A 63 -1.73 8.57 17.17
C THR A 63 -0.60 9.57 16.97
N LEU A 64 0.56 9.14 16.46
CA LEU A 64 1.72 10.02 16.27
C LEU A 64 1.72 10.79 14.93
N ALA A 65 1.30 10.18 13.83
CA ALA A 65 1.22 10.85 12.53
C ALA A 65 0.31 12.09 12.48
N PRO A 66 -0.87 12.15 13.14
CA PRO A 66 -1.70 13.35 13.09
C PRO A 66 -1.07 14.53 13.85
N LEU A 67 -0.13 14.29 14.76
CA LEU A 67 0.61 15.36 15.44
C LEU A 67 1.47 16.19 14.47
N CYS A 68 1.77 15.66 13.28
CA CYS A 68 2.38 16.45 12.21
C CYS A 68 1.50 17.65 11.79
N ALA A 69 0.20 17.65 12.11
CA ALA A 69 -0.70 18.78 11.82
C ALA A 69 -0.40 20.00 12.68
N LEU A 70 0.29 19.80 13.81
CA LEU A 70 0.68 20.85 14.72
C LEU A 70 2.00 21.51 14.31
N LEU A 71 2.70 20.96 13.29
CA LEU A 71 3.96 21.53 12.80
C LEU A 71 3.67 22.67 11.84
N PRO A 72 4.47 23.76 11.87
CA PRO A 72 4.37 24.80 10.86
C PRO A 72 4.79 24.21 9.51
N LEU A 73 3.81 23.96 8.64
CA LEU A 73 4.07 23.46 7.30
C LEU A 73 4.48 24.63 6.39
N PRO A 74 5.54 24.47 5.60
CA PRO A 74 5.87 25.45 4.59
C PRO A 74 4.84 25.31 3.45
N ASP A 75 4.25 26.42 3.01
CA ASP A 75 3.30 26.48 1.88
C ASP A 75 4.06 26.32 0.53
N VAL A 76 4.79 25.20 0.39
CA VAL A 76 5.68 24.93 -0.76
C VAL A 76 4.86 24.48 -1.96
N LEU A 77 3.84 23.66 -1.72
CA LEU A 77 2.97 23.17 -2.78
C LEU A 77 1.79 24.13 -2.98
N PRO A 78 1.33 24.34 -4.23
CA PRO A 78 0.18 25.20 -4.55
C PRO A 78 -1.17 24.62 -4.06
N VAL A 79 -1.11 23.56 -3.24
CA VAL A 79 -2.25 22.87 -2.65
C VAL A 79 -1.95 22.74 -1.16
N LEU A 80 -2.67 23.55 -0.36
CA LEU A 80 -2.53 23.63 1.10
C LEU A 80 -2.51 22.25 1.78
N VAL A 81 -3.28 21.30 1.24
CA VAL A 81 -3.44 19.96 1.81
C VAL A 81 -2.36 18.97 1.37
N ALA A 82 -1.65 19.25 0.28
CA ALA A 82 -0.66 18.34 -0.28
C ALA A 82 0.58 18.21 0.61
N ASP A 83 1.08 19.32 1.16
CA ASP A 83 2.22 19.33 2.09
C ASP A 83 1.90 18.51 3.34
N TYR A 84 0.70 18.71 3.90
CA TYR A 84 0.25 17.96 5.06
C TYR A 84 0.11 16.47 4.75
N LEU A 85 -0.58 16.11 3.66
CA LEU A 85 -0.79 14.70 3.31
C LEU A 85 0.53 13.99 3.02
N MET A 86 1.47 14.66 2.38
CA MET A 86 2.83 14.15 2.15
C MET A 86 3.50 13.81 3.47
N LEU A 87 3.52 14.76 4.41
CA LEU A 87 4.15 14.59 5.70
C LEU A 87 3.45 13.51 6.53
N HIS A 88 2.12 13.46 6.50
CA HIS A 88 1.33 12.46 7.21
C HIS A 88 1.60 11.05 6.67
N LEU A 89 1.61 10.86 5.35
CA LEU A 89 1.97 9.58 4.71
C LEU A 89 3.40 9.18 5.06
N LEU A 90 4.34 10.12 4.99
CA LEU A 90 5.75 9.89 5.32
C LEU A 90 5.91 9.47 6.78
N ALA A 91 5.36 10.23 7.72
CA ALA A 91 5.43 9.95 9.15
C ALA A 91 4.79 8.59 9.47
N PHE A 92 3.58 8.35 8.96
CA PHE A 92 2.88 7.09 9.18
C PHE A 92 3.68 5.90 8.62
N GLY A 93 4.16 6.01 7.38
CA GLY A 93 4.94 4.97 6.73
C GLY A 93 6.28 4.69 7.40
N VAL A 94 7.04 5.73 7.75
CA VAL A 94 8.34 5.60 8.43
C VAL A 94 8.17 4.99 9.81
N LEU A 95 7.16 5.40 10.59
CA LEU A 95 6.87 4.80 11.89
C LEU A 95 6.52 3.31 11.76
N GLN A 96 5.70 2.94 10.77
CA GLN A 96 5.40 1.54 10.51
C GLN A 96 6.64 0.75 10.11
N LEU A 97 7.46 1.26 9.18
CA LEU A 97 8.70 0.62 8.76
C LEU A 97 9.68 0.48 9.93
N ALA A 98 9.82 1.49 10.78
CA ALA A 98 10.67 1.46 11.96
C ALA A 98 10.23 0.36 12.94
N LEU A 99 8.93 0.27 13.26
CA LEU A 99 8.39 -0.78 14.13
C LEU A 99 8.57 -2.19 13.52
N LEU A 100 8.28 -2.34 12.23
CA LEU A 100 8.52 -3.59 11.49
C LEU A 100 10.01 -3.99 11.51
N ARG A 101 10.91 -3.00 11.41
CA ARG A 101 12.36 -3.20 11.45
C ARG A 101 12.86 -3.61 12.84
N VAL A 102 12.30 -3.01 13.90
CA VAL A 102 12.60 -3.35 15.31
C VAL A 102 12.25 -4.81 15.60
N TRP A 103 11.13 -5.31 15.07
CA TRP A 103 10.75 -6.71 15.21
C TRP A 103 11.31 -7.64 14.13
N ARG A 104 12.31 -7.16 13.38
CA ARG A 104 13.07 -7.94 12.38
C ARG A 104 12.18 -8.67 11.38
N MET A 105 11.07 -8.05 10.98
CA MET A 105 10.17 -8.67 10.02
C MET A 105 10.88 -8.83 8.67
N THR A 106 10.79 -10.02 8.09
CA THR A 106 11.42 -10.32 6.80
C THR A 106 10.73 -9.55 5.69
N VAL A 107 11.50 -8.66 5.06
CA VAL A 107 11.12 -8.04 3.79
C VAL A 107 11.38 -9.07 2.70
N GLY A 108 10.31 -9.52 2.04
CA GLY A 108 10.44 -10.44 0.90
C GLY A 108 11.26 -9.82 -0.24
N PRO A 109 11.74 -10.64 -1.19
CA PRO A 109 12.65 -10.18 -2.23
C PRO A 109 12.01 -9.11 -3.12
N MET A 110 12.82 -8.16 -3.57
CA MET A 110 12.40 -7.22 -4.61
C MET A 110 12.48 -7.90 -5.98
N THR A 111 11.37 -7.86 -6.71
CA THR A 111 11.27 -8.42 -8.06
C THR A 111 10.89 -7.31 -9.04
N TRP A 112 11.85 -6.80 -9.79
CA TRP A 112 11.64 -5.70 -10.74
C TRP A 112 10.58 -6.01 -11.81
N VAL A 113 10.51 -7.26 -12.27
CA VAL A 113 9.46 -7.72 -13.19
C VAL A 113 8.07 -7.56 -12.58
N ALA A 114 7.90 -7.93 -11.30
CA ALA A 114 6.61 -7.81 -10.63
C ALA A 114 6.22 -6.34 -10.39
N PHE A 115 7.20 -5.48 -10.09
CA PHE A 115 7.00 -4.04 -10.03
C PHE A 115 6.54 -3.48 -11.39
N GLY A 116 7.27 -3.77 -12.47
CA GLY A 116 6.95 -3.28 -13.81
C GLY A 116 5.61 -3.78 -14.34
N VAL A 117 5.30 -5.07 -14.17
CA VAL A 117 4.02 -5.66 -14.60
C VAL A 117 2.85 -5.06 -13.80
N LEU A 118 3.00 -4.89 -12.49
CA LEU A 118 1.95 -4.26 -11.68
C LEU A 118 1.76 -2.80 -12.05
N LEU A 119 2.85 -2.04 -12.21
CA LEU A 119 2.79 -0.64 -12.60
C LEU A 119 2.13 -0.46 -13.97
N ALA A 120 2.49 -1.30 -14.95
CA ALA A 120 1.87 -1.31 -16.27
C ALA A 120 0.36 -1.65 -16.20
N ALA A 121 -0.02 -2.65 -15.41
CA ALA A 121 -1.43 -2.99 -15.22
C ALA A 121 -2.22 -1.85 -14.57
N CYS A 122 -1.63 -1.17 -13.57
CA CYS A 122 -2.22 0.01 -12.96
C CYS A 122 -2.32 1.18 -13.95
N ALA A 123 -1.32 1.39 -14.82
CA ALA A 123 -1.34 2.42 -15.84
C ALA A 123 -2.42 2.16 -16.90
N VAL A 124 -2.57 0.93 -17.38
CA VAL A 124 -3.66 0.55 -18.31
C VAL A 124 -5.04 0.81 -17.68
N PHE A 125 -5.20 0.44 -16.40
CA PHE A 125 -6.44 0.71 -15.68
C PHE A 125 -6.68 2.21 -15.46
N GLY A 126 -5.63 2.97 -15.09
CA GLY A 126 -5.69 4.42 -14.94
C GLY A 126 -6.04 5.13 -16.25
N PHE A 127 -5.51 4.65 -17.38
CA PHE A 127 -5.87 5.16 -18.71
C PHE A 127 -7.32 4.84 -19.09
N ALA A 128 -7.83 3.67 -18.70
CA ALA A 128 -9.26 3.38 -18.86
C ALA A 128 -10.12 4.33 -18.00
N LEU A 129 -9.71 4.64 -16.77
CA LEU A 129 -10.38 5.66 -15.95
C LEU A 129 -10.29 7.06 -16.58
N ASP A 130 -9.14 7.41 -17.16
CA ASP A 130 -8.93 8.68 -17.88
C ASP A 130 -9.99 8.90 -18.96
N ARG A 131 -10.20 7.87 -19.76
CA ARG A 131 -11.10 7.92 -20.91
C ARG A 131 -12.59 7.92 -20.54
N TYR A 132 -12.97 7.29 -19.43
CA TYR A 132 -14.38 6.99 -19.12
C TYR A 132 -14.93 7.62 -17.85
N ALA A 133 -14.09 8.12 -16.94
CA ALA A 133 -14.53 8.53 -15.60
C ALA A 133 -13.93 9.84 -15.08
N ALA A 134 -12.63 10.08 -15.24
CA ALA A 134 -11.95 11.21 -14.61
C ALA A 134 -10.77 11.67 -15.46
N ASN A 135 -10.52 12.98 -15.60
CA ASN A 135 -9.30 13.47 -16.25
C ASN A 135 -8.07 13.10 -15.40
N PHE A 136 -7.39 12.02 -15.75
CA PHE A 136 -6.34 11.33 -15.00
C PHE A 136 -4.93 11.65 -15.53
N TRP A 137 -4.86 12.48 -16.58
CA TRP A 137 -3.60 12.98 -17.13
C TRP A 137 -3.11 14.22 -16.36
N PRO A 138 -1.86 14.21 -15.84
CA PRO A 138 -1.34 15.36 -15.10
C PRO A 138 -1.02 16.52 -16.04
N THR A 139 -1.43 17.72 -15.64
CA THR A 139 -0.94 18.98 -16.22
C THR A 139 0.44 19.32 -15.66
N ALA A 140 1.21 20.17 -16.35
CA ALA A 140 2.59 20.47 -15.97
C ALA A 140 2.75 20.94 -14.49
N GLY A 141 1.79 21.71 -13.97
CA GLY A 141 1.78 22.15 -12.57
C GLY A 141 1.57 21.03 -11.53
N ARG A 142 0.96 19.91 -11.92
CA ARG A 142 0.69 18.77 -11.01
C ARG A 142 1.86 17.82 -10.87
N ALA A 143 2.81 17.84 -11.81
CA ALA A 143 3.98 16.97 -11.77
C ALA A 143 4.81 17.19 -10.49
N GLY A 144 4.95 18.44 -10.04
CA GLY A 144 5.61 18.77 -8.77
C GLY A 144 4.90 18.17 -7.55
N ILE A 145 3.56 18.24 -7.53
CA ILE A 145 2.75 17.64 -6.45
C ILE A 145 2.92 16.12 -6.43
N ILE A 146 2.89 15.46 -7.60
CA ILE A 146 3.11 14.00 -7.71
C ILE A 146 4.51 13.64 -7.20
N ALA A 147 5.53 14.41 -7.60
CA ALA A 147 6.91 14.17 -7.17
C ALA A 147 7.08 14.30 -5.66
N ALA A 148 6.51 15.35 -5.05
CA ALA A 148 6.49 15.50 -3.59
C ALA A 148 5.73 14.35 -2.94
N MET A 149 4.59 13.95 -3.51
CA MET A 149 3.76 12.87 -2.95
C MET A 149 4.45 11.50 -2.95
N LEU A 150 5.35 11.23 -3.90
CA LEU A 150 6.14 10.00 -3.90
C LEU A 150 6.96 9.86 -2.61
N ILE A 151 7.45 10.96 -2.03
CA ILE A 151 8.27 10.95 -0.81
C ILE A 151 7.50 10.31 0.34
N GLY A 152 6.21 10.64 0.52
CA GLY A 152 5.36 10.04 1.55
C GLY A 152 4.70 8.73 1.14
N ALA A 153 4.21 8.64 -0.10
CA ALA A 153 3.43 7.49 -0.57
C ALA A 153 4.26 6.21 -0.69
N LEU A 154 5.54 6.30 -1.09
CA LEU A 154 6.43 5.14 -1.21
C LEU A 154 6.67 4.44 0.14
N PRO A 155 7.20 5.11 1.19
CA PRO A 155 7.42 4.44 2.48
C PRO A 155 6.10 3.95 3.09
N PHE A 156 5.01 4.70 2.94
CA PHE A 156 3.69 4.29 3.39
C PHE A 156 3.19 3.00 2.72
N MET A 157 3.23 2.93 1.38
CA MET A 157 2.74 1.74 0.67
C MET A 157 3.68 0.54 0.83
N VAL A 158 4.98 0.77 1.01
CA VAL A 158 5.92 -0.31 1.35
C VAL A 158 5.61 -0.87 2.75
N ALA A 159 5.39 -0.01 3.75
CA ALA A 159 4.93 -0.45 5.07
C ALA A 159 3.63 -1.23 5.02
N ASP A 160 2.59 -0.69 4.36
CA ASP A 160 1.29 -1.34 4.23
C ASP A 160 1.43 -2.71 3.54
N ALA A 161 2.21 -2.80 2.46
CA ALA A 161 2.43 -4.05 1.75
C ALA A 161 3.13 -5.09 2.63
N ILE A 162 4.16 -4.72 3.39
CA ILE A 162 4.86 -5.64 4.32
C ILE A 162 3.89 -6.10 5.42
N LEU A 163 3.20 -5.16 6.05
CA LEU A 163 2.29 -5.42 7.16
C LEU A 163 1.11 -6.32 6.76
N THR A 164 0.54 -6.09 5.57
CA THR A 164 -0.69 -6.75 5.11
C THR A 164 -0.44 -8.05 4.35
N THR A 165 0.79 -8.33 3.94
CA THR A 165 1.14 -9.58 3.24
C THR A 165 1.00 -10.77 4.19
N GLY A 166 0.20 -11.75 3.80
CA GLY A 166 -0.07 -12.94 4.62
C GLY A 166 -1.08 -12.72 5.77
N GLN A 167 -1.62 -11.51 5.94
CA GLN A 167 -2.66 -11.23 6.93
C GLN A 167 -4.08 -11.54 6.43
N SER A 168 -4.99 -11.76 7.37
CA SER A 168 -6.41 -11.97 7.06
C SER A 168 -7.07 -10.68 6.55
N ALA A 169 -8.22 -10.81 5.85
CA ALA A 169 -8.93 -9.65 5.31
C ALA A 169 -9.35 -8.64 6.40
N ARG A 170 -9.63 -9.10 7.62
CA ARG A 170 -10.01 -8.24 8.75
C ARG A 170 -8.85 -7.35 9.18
N TRP A 171 -7.65 -7.90 9.36
CA TRP A 171 -6.47 -7.11 9.73
C TRP A 171 -6.07 -6.11 8.66
N ARG A 172 -6.27 -6.45 7.39
CA ARG A 172 -6.08 -5.50 6.27
C ARG A 172 -7.06 -4.34 6.33
N LEU A 173 -8.31 -4.62 6.68
CA LEU A 173 -9.30 -3.57 6.90
C LEU A 173 -8.89 -2.70 8.09
N CYS A 174 -8.52 -3.30 9.23
CA CYS A 174 -8.02 -2.56 10.39
C CYS A 174 -6.82 -1.66 10.06
N ALA A 175 -5.88 -2.12 9.24
CA ALA A 175 -4.73 -1.31 8.82
C ALA A 175 -5.15 -0.05 8.04
N ARG A 176 -6.05 -0.22 7.07
CA ARG A 176 -6.58 0.87 6.25
C ARG A 176 -7.46 1.83 7.06
N THR A 177 -8.28 1.28 7.95
CA THR A 177 -9.11 2.07 8.86
C THR A 177 -8.27 2.85 9.85
N SER A 178 -7.18 2.27 10.38
CA SER A 178 -6.24 2.97 11.26
C SER A 178 -5.65 4.22 10.58
N PHE A 179 -5.22 4.11 9.32
CA PHE A 179 -4.76 5.25 8.54
C PHE A 179 -5.87 6.30 8.32
N LEU A 180 -7.06 5.88 7.89
CA LEU A 180 -8.17 6.82 7.64
C LEU A 180 -8.64 7.52 8.92
N VAL A 181 -8.67 6.81 10.05
CA VAL A 181 -8.99 7.39 11.36
C VAL A 181 -7.89 8.37 11.77
N SER A 182 -6.62 8.05 11.55
CA SER A 182 -5.50 8.96 11.79
C SER A 182 -5.64 10.26 11.00
N LEU A 183 -6.03 10.17 9.73
CA LEU A 183 -6.32 11.33 8.89
C LEU A 183 -7.51 12.14 9.43
N GLY A 184 -8.57 11.47 9.90
CA GLY A 184 -9.72 12.12 10.53
C GLY A 184 -9.35 12.87 11.82
N ILE A 185 -8.47 12.30 12.65
CA ILE A 185 -7.94 12.95 13.86
C ILE A 185 -7.15 14.20 13.47
N ALA A 186 -6.33 14.13 12.43
CA ALA A 186 -5.61 15.29 11.93
C ALA A 186 -6.53 16.43 11.52
N VAL A 187 -7.60 16.12 10.79
CA VAL A 187 -8.60 17.12 10.39
C VAL A 187 -9.32 17.71 11.60
N ALA A 188 -9.51 16.94 12.67
CA ALA A 188 -10.06 17.47 13.91
C ALA A 188 -9.13 18.50 14.60
N PHE A 189 -7.81 18.44 14.37
CA PHE A 189 -6.87 19.44 14.90
C PHE A 189 -6.89 20.76 14.11
N ASP A 190 -7.04 20.70 12.79
CA ASP A 190 -7.07 21.89 11.93
C ASP A 190 -8.11 21.72 10.82
N PHE A 191 -9.38 21.91 11.19
CA PHE A 191 -10.50 21.64 10.29
C PHE A 191 -10.53 22.58 9.09
N GLU A 192 -10.19 23.87 9.27
CA GLU A 192 -10.27 24.89 8.23
C GLU A 192 -9.29 24.60 7.09
N ARG A 193 -8.05 24.23 7.40
CA ARG A 193 -7.04 23.92 6.38
C ARG A 193 -7.21 22.53 5.80
N LEU A 194 -7.54 21.55 6.64
CA LEU A 194 -7.50 20.14 6.28
C LEU A 194 -8.85 19.56 5.83
N PHE A 195 -9.92 20.35 5.79
CA PHE A 195 -11.23 19.90 5.31
C PHE A 195 -11.17 19.17 3.96
N PHE A 196 -10.31 19.62 3.03
CA PHE A 196 -10.15 18.96 1.72
C PHE A 196 -9.63 17.52 1.83
N LEU A 197 -9.00 17.10 2.93
CA LEU A 197 -8.65 15.69 3.18
C LEU A 197 -9.90 14.80 3.24
N LEU A 198 -11.04 15.32 3.73
CA LEU A 198 -12.29 14.55 3.74
C LEU A 198 -12.76 14.25 2.32
N LEU A 199 -12.53 15.14 1.37
CA LEU A 199 -12.84 14.91 -0.05
C LEU A 199 -11.92 13.85 -0.67
N ILE A 200 -10.70 13.72 -0.15
CA ILE A 200 -9.70 12.74 -0.63
C ILE A 200 -9.93 11.36 0.01
N ALA A 201 -10.52 11.27 1.20
CA ALA A 201 -10.76 9.99 1.88
C ALA A 201 -11.54 8.96 1.02
N PRO A 202 -12.63 9.33 0.29
CA PRO A 202 -13.27 8.44 -0.68
C PRO A 202 -12.33 7.94 -1.78
N VAL A 203 -11.45 8.80 -2.29
CA VAL A 203 -10.44 8.45 -3.30
C VAL A 203 -9.48 7.40 -2.74
N MET A 204 -9.03 7.57 -1.50
CA MET A 204 -8.19 6.57 -0.80
C MET A 204 -8.90 5.22 -0.65
N ILE A 205 -10.18 5.23 -0.27
CA ILE A 205 -10.99 4.01 -0.14
C ILE A 205 -11.08 3.29 -1.49
N LEU A 206 -11.42 4.04 -2.56
CA LEU A 206 -11.53 3.48 -3.90
C LEU A 206 -10.18 2.93 -4.38
N PHE A 207 -9.08 3.66 -4.15
CA PHE A 207 -7.73 3.22 -4.44
C PHE A 207 -7.42 1.87 -3.78
N TYR A 208 -7.75 1.72 -2.50
CA TYR A 208 -7.51 0.49 -1.74
C TYR A 208 -8.37 -0.71 -2.21
N ILE A 209 -9.57 -0.45 -2.72
CA ILE A 209 -10.46 -1.46 -3.28
C ILE A 209 -9.92 -1.92 -4.64
N VAL A 210 -9.53 -0.98 -5.49
CA VAL A 210 -9.13 -1.25 -6.87
C VAL A 210 -7.66 -1.69 -6.93
N PHE A 211 -6.72 -0.77 -6.72
CA PHE A 211 -5.29 -1.03 -6.84
C PHE A 211 -4.78 -1.89 -5.68
N GLY A 212 -5.29 -1.67 -4.47
CA GLY A 212 -4.93 -2.47 -3.30
C GLY A 212 -5.29 -3.95 -3.41
N THR A 213 -6.21 -4.36 -4.30
CA THR A 213 -6.48 -5.78 -4.56
C THR A 213 -5.52 -6.39 -5.58
N MET A 214 -5.12 -5.63 -6.60
CA MET A 214 -4.07 -6.01 -7.56
C MET A 214 -2.73 -6.18 -6.84
N GLY A 215 -2.32 -5.18 -6.06
CA GLY A 215 -1.07 -5.24 -5.29
C GLY A 215 -1.03 -6.41 -4.32
N ARG A 216 -2.15 -6.77 -3.67
CA ARG A 216 -2.20 -7.97 -2.81
C ARG A 216 -1.83 -9.25 -3.55
N VAL A 217 -2.27 -9.40 -4.80
CA VAL A 217 -1.94 -10.60 -5.59
C VAL A 217 -0.45 -10.60 -5.96
N THR A 218 0.09 -9.45 -6.34
CA THR A 218 1.53 -9.27 -6.59
C THR A 218 2.35 -9.55 -5.34
N ALA A 219 1.97 -9.01 -4.19
CA ALA A 219 2.66 -9.17 -2.92
C ALA A 219 2.73 -10.65 -2.48
N LEU A 220 1.65 -11.40 -2.68
CA LEU A 220 1.59 -12.82 -2.36
C LEU A 220 2.41 -13.71 -3.32
N ARG A 221 2.71 -13.24 -4.54
CA ARG A 221 3.45 -14.02 -5.55
C ARG A 221 4.94 -13.67 -5.61
N ALA A 222 5.27 -12.39 -5.58
CA ALA A 222 6.62 -11.89 -5.87
C ALA A 222 7.24 -11.03 -4.76
N GLY A 223 6.54 -10.87 -3.63
CA GLY A 223 7.02 -10.17 -2.44
C GLY A 223 6.38 -8.79 -2.21
N PRO A 224 6.33 -8.33 -0.95
CA PRO A 224 5.65 -7.09 -0.57
C PRO A 224 6.30 -5.83 -1.11
N ILE A 225 7.63 -5.79 -1.28
CA ILE A 225 8.35 -4.57 -1.68
C ILE A 225 7.96 -4.13 -3.10
N ALA A 226 7.94 -5.06 -4.05
CA ALA A 226 7.54 -4.75 -5.43
C ALA A 226 6.11 -4.21 -5.51
N SER A 227 5.20 -4.80 -4.72
CA SER A 227 3.81 -4.31 -4.62
C SER A 227 3.74 -2.94 -3.97
N GLY A 228 4.46 -2.72 -2.87
CA GLY A 228 4.44 -1.47 -2.12
C GLY A 228 4.98 -0.31 -2.95
N LEU A 229 6.09 -0.51 -3.66
CA LEU A 229 6.66 0.51 -4.53
C LEU A 229 5.72 0.86 -5.69
N ALA A 230 5.17 -0.14 -6.39
CA ALA A 230 4.25 0.11 -7.49
C ALA A 230 2.98 0.83 -7.01
N LEU A 231 2.38 0.37 -5.90
CA LEU A 231 1.22 1.03 -5.32
C LEU A 231 1.54 2.43 -4.77
N GLY A 232 2.75 2.66 -4.26
CA GLY A 232 3.21 3.99 -3.83
C GLY A 232 3.27 4.98 -4.98
N VAL A 233 3.80 4.56 -6.13
CA VAL A 233 3.80 5.37 -7.36
C VAL A 233 2.37 5.67 -7.81
N VAL A 234 1.51 4.64 -7.88
CA VAL A 234 0.12 4.80 -8.32
C VAL A 234 -0.68 5.67 -7.34
N LEU A 235 -0.41 5.56 -6.03
CA LEU A 235 -1.03 6.38 -5.01
C LEU A 235 -0.65 7.86 -5.16
N ALA A 236 0.66 8.14 -5.28
CA ALA A 236 1.15 9.50 -5.49
C ALA A 236 0.55 10.12 -6.76
N TRP A 237 0.46 9.34 -7.83
CA TRP A 237 -0.20 9.77 -9.06
C TRP A 237 -1.67 10.09 -8.83
N ALA A 238 -2.44 9.14 -8.26
CA ALA A 238 -3.87 9.28 -8.03
C ALA A 238 -4.20 10.48 -7.14
N LEU A 239 -3.40 10.72 -6.09
CA LEU A 239 -3.56 11.89 -5.23
C LEU A 239 -3.21 13.18 -5.97
N GLY A 240 -2.06 13.24 -6.65
CA GLY A 240 -1.61 14.42 -7.40
C GLY A 240 -2.59 14.91 -8.46
N VAL A 241 -3.27 13.98 -9.15
CA VAL A 241 -4.31 14.34 -10.15
C VAL A 241 -5.64 14.73 -9.51
N SER A 242 -5.94 14.22 -8.31
CA SER A 242 -7.22 14.46 -7.63
C SER A 242 -7.25 15.76 -6.80
N PHE A 243 -6.09 16.34 -6.46
CA PHE A 243 -6.06 17.54 -5.65
C PHE A 243 -6.72 18.74 -6.34
N PRO A 244 -7.58 19.51 -5.65
CA PRO A 244 -8.02 20.81 -6.15
C PRO A 244 -6.82 21.76 -6.18
N MET A 245 -6.62 22.48 -7.30
CA MET A 245 -5.60 23.52 -7.41
C MET A 245 -6.24 24.87 -7.11
N PHE A 246 -5.65 25.63 -6.21
CA PHE A 246 -6.04 27.03 -6.04
C PHE A 246 -5.47 27.82 -7.21
N GLN A 247 -6.34 28.53 -7.91
CA GLN A 247 -5.90 29.51 -8.90
C GLN A 247 -5.45 30.74 -8.11
N THR A 248 -4.19 31.11 -8.29
CA THR A 248 -3.66 32.41 -7.84
C THR A 248 -4.03 33.47 -8.86
#